data_AF-A0A822GVV0-F1
#
_entry.id   AF-A0A822GVV0-F1
#
_cell.length_a   1.000
_cell.length_b   1.000
_cell.length_c   1.000
_cell.angle_alpha   90.00
_cell.angle_beta   90.00
_cell.angle_gamma   90.00
#
_symmetry.space_group_name_H-M   'P 1'
#
loop_
_entity.id
_entity.type
_entity.pdbx_description
1 polymer ?
#
loop_
_entity_poly.entity_id
_entity_poly.type
_entity_poly.pdbx_seq_one_letter_code
_entity_poly.pdbx_strand_id
1 'polypeptide(L)'
;MSQLTKLALYDNGDCSILPDGRQWEELIKSSLPLLKTFQFCFYFLFNHNTLDDINQAISSFSTPFYLVEKCWFTRCDSNNQYSALGAFYTLPFTFSKIRID
;
A
#
# COMPACT_ATOMS: atom_id res chain seq x y z
N MET A 1 -5.35 -6.09 -26.76
CA MET A 1 -4.28 -5.91 -25.76
C MET A 1 -4.85 -6.23 -24.39
N SER A 2 -4.20 -7.09 -23.61
CA SER A 2 -4.64 -7.42 -22.25
C SER A 2 -4.48 -6.19 -21.36
N GLN A 3 -5.57 -5.72 -20.76
CA GLN A 3 -5.54 -4.61 -19.80
C GLN A 3 -5.28 -5.20 -18.41
N LEU A 4 -4.13 -4.87 -17.81
CA LEU A 4 -3.78 -5.36 -16.48
C LEU A 4 -4.73 -4.75 -15.44
N THR A 5 -5.61 -5.58 -14.87
CA THR A 5 -6.60 -5.15 -13.88
C THR A 5 -6.20 -5.49 -12.44
N LYS A 6 -5.24 -6.41 -12.27
CA LYS A 6 -4.70 -6.82 -10.98
C LYS A 6 -3.18 -6.83 -11.02
N LEU A 7 -2.55 -6.20 -10.03
CA LEU A 7 -1.12 -6.21 -9.80
C LEU A 7 -0.88 -6.66 -8.35
N ALA A 8 0.03 -7.61 -8.17
CA ALA A 8 0.47 -8.08 -6.86
C ALA A 8 1.99 -7.97 -6.77
N LEU A 9 2.49 -7.29 -5.74
CA LEU A 9 3.90 -7.09 -5.46
C LEU A 9 4.24 -7.69 -4.12
N TYR A 10 5.26 -8.53 -4.09
CA TYR A 10 5.80 -9.09 -2.87
C TYR A 10 7.28 -8.81 -2.89
N ASP A 11 7.70 -7.89 -2.05
CA ASP A 11 9.12 -7.67 -1.83
C ASP A 11 9.59 -8.64 -0.75
N ASN A 12 10.62 -9.41 -1.05
CA ASN A 12 11.26 -10.34 -0.11
C ASN A 12 12.58 -9.78 0.44
N GLY A 13 12.94 -8.53 0.11
CA GLY A 13 14.22 -7.92 0.44
C GLY A 13 14.27 -7.22 1.81
N ASP A 14 15.50 -7.01 2.28
CA ASP A 14 15.85 -6.05 3.35
C ASP A 14 15.58 -4.62 2.85
N CYS A 15 14.33 -4.18 2.90
CA CYS A 15 13.98 -2.84 2.48
C CYS A 15 14.23 -1.84 3.62
N SER A 16 15.39 -1.19 3.56
CA SER A 16 15.71 -0.02 4.39
C SER A 16 14.89 1.23 3.99
N ILE A 17 14.24 1.20 2.82
CA ILE A 17 13.51 2.33 2.25
C ILE A 17 12.01 2.05 2.34
N LEU A 18 11.29 2.96 2.99
CA LEU A 18 9.83 2.90 3.03
C LEU A 18 9.23 3.24 1.66
N PRO A 19 8.15 2.57 1.25
CA PRO A 19 7.48 2.86 -0.01
C PRO A 19 6.81 4.25 0.02
N ASP A 20 6.87 4.97 -1.11
CA ASP A 20 6.19 6.26 -1.30
C ASP A 20 4.94 6.08 -2.17
N GLY A 21 3.78 6.23 -1.55
CA GLY A 21 2.48 6.13 -2.21
C GLY A 21 2.26 7.18 -3.29
N ARG A 22 2.94 8.34 -3.27
CA ARG A 22 2.82 9.35 -4.33
C ARG A 22 3.49 8.89 -5.62
N GLN A 23 4.66 8.27 -5.51
CA GLN A 23 5.36 7.69 -6.66
C GLN A 23 4.54 6.54 -7.26
N TRP A 24 3.96 5.69 -6.42
CA TRP A 24 3.05 4.64 -6.87
C TRP A 24 1.79 5.19 -7.53
N GLU A 25 1.22 6.29 -7.03
CA GLU A 25 0.07 6.94 -7.63
C GLU A 25 0.38 7.44 -9.05
N GLU A 26 1.49 8.13 -9.23
CA GLU A 26 1.93 8.63 -10.55
C GLU A 26 2.17 7.47 -11.54
N LEU A 27 2.83 6.40 -11.07
CA LEU A 27 3.10 5.21 -11.88
C LEU A 27 1.79 4.51 -12.29
N ILE A 28 0.85 4.35 -11.37
CA ILE A 28 -0.43 3.69 -11.66
C ILE A 28 -1.28 4.56 -12.60
N LYS A 29 -1.34 5.88 -12.38
CA LYS A 29 -2.06 6.81 -13.27
C LYS A 29 -1.51 6.79 -14.69
N SER A 30 -0.19 6.78 -14.84
CA SER A 30 0.46 6.85 -16.16
C SER A 30 0.44 5.52 -16.92
N SER A 31 0.66 4.41 -16.21
CA SER A 31 0.97 3.13 -16.84
C SER A 31 -0.13 2.08 -16.67
N LEU A 32 -0.92 2.18 -15.60
CA LEU A 32 -1.92 1.18 -15.21
C LEU A 32 -3.27 1.83 -14.85
N PRO A 33 -3.85 2.70 -15.71
CA PRO A 33 -5.05 3.47 -15.35
C PRO A 33 -6.25 2.57 -15.04
N LEU A 34 -6.29 1.37 -15.64
CA LEU A 34 -7.37 0.39 -15.49
C LEU A 34 -7.15 -0.60 -14.34
N LEU A 35 -6.10 -0.40 -13.54
CA LEU A 35 -5.84 -1.21 -12.37
C LEU A 35 -6.98 -1.06 -11.36
N LYS A 36 -7.61 -2.19 -11.03
CA LYS A 36 -8.71 -2.31 -10.07
C LYS A 36 -8.25 -2.86 -8.73
N THR A 37 -7.20 -3.66 -8.75
CA THR A 37 -6.63 -4.29 -7.57
C THR A 37 -5.13 -4.07 -7.57
N PHE A 38 -4.66 -3.36 -6.56
CA PHE A 38 -3.24 -3.23 -6.25
C PHE A 38 -3.00 -3.92 -4.91
N GLN A 39 -2.30 -5.05 -4.94
CA GLN A 39 -1.87 -5.81 -3.76
C GLN A 39 -0.38 -5.62 -3.60
N PHE A 40 0.07 -5.22 -2.42
CA PHE A 40 1.50 -5.19 -2.13
C PHE A 40 1.79 -5.68 -0.71
N CYS A 41 3.01 -6.16 -0.50
CA CYS A 41 3.60 -6.40 0.81
C CYS A 41 5.05 -5.89 0.76
N PHE A 42 5.33 -4.80 1.46
CA PHE A 42 6.68 -4.23 1.59
C PHE A 42 7.15 -4.37 3.02
N TYR A 43 8.20 -5.17 3.24
CA TYR A 43 8.84 -5.29 4.55
C TYR A 43 9.78 -4.12 4.79
N PHE A 44 9.84 -3.64 6.03
CA PHE A 44 10.79 -2.62 6.43
C PHE A 44 11.32 -2.87 7.83
N LEU A 45 12.50 -2.33 8.11
CA LEU A 45 13.16 -2.45 9.39
C LEU A 45 12.90 -1.23 10.31
N PHE A 46 12.29 -1.44 11.47
CA PHE A 46 11.97 -0.43 12.49
C PHE A 46 13.21 0.23 13.10
N ASN A 47 14.32 -0.49 13.26
CA ASN A 47 15.56 0.10 13.76
C ASN A 47 16.19 1.09 12.76
N HIS A 48 15.73 1.11 11.51
CA HIS A 48 16.16 2.05 10.48
C HIS A 48 15.16 3.18 10.21
N ASN A 49 13.97 3.15 10.84
CA ASN A 49 12.89 4.08 10.53
C ASN A 49 12.23 4.59 11.82
N THR A 50 12.03 5.90 11.91
CA THR A 50 11.27 6.48 13.02
C THR A 50 9.77 6.22 12.86
N LEU A 51 9.01 6.38 13.94
CA LEU A 51 7.54 6.35 13.87
C LEU A 51 7.00 7.42 12.89
N ASP A 52 7.67 8.56 12.80
CA ASP A 52 7.29 9.63 11.87
C ASP A 52 7.53 9.24 10.41
N ASP A 53 8.64 8.55 10.11
CA ASP A 53 8.91 8.04 8.76
C ASP A 53 7.82 7.04 8.33
N ILE A 54 7.42 6.15 9.25
CA ILE A 54 6.35 5.17 9.02
C ILE A 54 5.01 5.90 8.80
N ASN A 55 4.67 6.86 9.66
CA ASN A 55 3.45 7.66 9.52
C ASN A 55 3.43 8.43 8.21
N GLN A 56 4.58 8.96 7.78
CA GLN A 56 4.71 9.65 6.50
C GLN A 56 4.48 8.68 5.34
N ALA A 57 5.05 7.47 5.38
CA ALA A 57 4.80 6.43 4.38
C ALA A 57 3.31 6.05 4.32
N ILE A 58 2.65 5.81 5.46
CA ILE A 58 1.19 5.55 5.49
C ILE A 58 0.41 6.72 4.87
N SER A 59 0.74 7.95 5.26
CA SER A 59 0.06 9.15 4.78
C SER A 59 0.17 9.30 3.26
N SER A 60 1.29 8.85 2.67
CA SER A 60 1.51 8.91 1.22
C SER A 60 0.57 7.99 0.42
N PHE A 61 0.03 6.93 1.03
CA PHE A 61 -0.98 6.04 0.45
C PHE A 61 -2.43 6.44 0.79
N SER A 62 -2.64 7.62 1.39
CA SER A 62 -3.96 8.08 1.83
C SER A 62 -4.49 9.26 1.01
N THR A 63 -3.96 9.46 -0.20
CA THR A 63 -4.45 10.51 -1.11
C THR A 63 -5.87 10.21 -1.60
N PRO A 64 -6.61 11.22 -2.13
CA PRO A 64 -7.93 10.99 -2.74
C PRO A 64 -7.92 9.93 -3.85
N PHE A 65 -6.80 9.75 -4.55
CA PHE A 65 -6.65 8.69 -5.54
C PHE A 65 -6.83 7.31 -4.91
N TYR A 66 -6.12 7.02 -3.81
CA TYR A 66 -6.24 5.73 -3.13
C TYR A 66 -7.62 5.57 -2.49
N LEU A 67 -8.06 6.56 -1.71
CA LEU A 67 -9.24 6.41 -0.85
C LEU A 67 -10.58 6.54 -1.59
N VAL A 68 -10.66 7.41 -2.60
CA VAL A 68 -11.92 7.78 -3.26
C VAL A 68 -12.00 7.20 -4.66
N GLU A 69 -10.96 7.37 -5.48
CA GLU A 69 -10.99 6.90 -6.88
C GLU A 69 -10.83 5.39 -6.95
N LYS A 70 -9.82 4.85 -6.26
CA LYS A 70 -9.48 3.43 -6.31
C LYS A 70 -10.11 2.60 -5.19
N CYS A 71 -10.56 3.25 -4.12
CA CYS A 71 -11.09 2.58 -2.93
C CYS A 71 -10.10 1.53 -2.38
N TRP A 72 -8.82 1.87 -2.31
CA TRP A 72 -7.76 1.03 -1.75
C TRP A 72 -7.37 1.56 -0.37
N PHE A 73 -7.31 0.66 0.61
CA PHE A 73 -6.83 0.96 1.95
C PHE A 73 -5.50 0.30 2.19
N THR A 74 -4.53 1.10 2.64
CA THR A 74 -3.23 0.61 3.08
C THR A 74 -3.23 0.42 4.58
N ARG A 75 -2.73 -0.73 5.02
CA ARG A 75 -2.52 -1.10 6.42
C ARG A 75 -1.03 -1.28 6.67
N CYS A 76 -0.59 -0.89 7.85
CA CYS A 76 0.75 -1.17 8.37
C CYS A 76 0.59 -2.11 9.56
N ASP A 77 1.21 -3.30 9.49
CA ASP A 77 1.34 -4.18 10.66
C ASP A 77 2.79 -4.18 11.12
N SER A 78 2.99 -4.16 12.43
CA SER A 78 4.31 -4.25 13.05
C SER A 78 4.31 -5.28 14.18
N ASN A 79 5.31 -6.17 14.19
CA ASN A 79 5.49 -7.09 15.30
C ASN A 79 6.57 -6.57 16.26
N ASN A 80 6.14 -5.93 17.34
CA ASN A 80 7.04 -5.28 18.29
C ASN A 80 7.85 -6.27 19.17
N GLN A 81 7.64 -7.58 19.05
CA GLN A 81 8.15 -8.53 20.03
C GLN A 81 9.45 -9.24 19.65
N TYR A 82 9.80 -9.46 18.37
CA TYR A 82 10.97 -10.29 18.03
C TYR A 82 11.72 -9.94 16.73
N SER A 83 11.10 -9.16 15.85
CA SER A 83 11.70 -8.77 14.58
C SER A 83 11.30 -7.32 14.39
N ALA A 84 12.25 -6.42 14.21
CA ALA A 84 12.01 -5.04 13.84
C ALA A 84 11.36 -4.94 12.43
N LEU A 85 10.48 -5.84 12.04
CA LEU A 85 9.88 -5.94 10.73
C LEU A 85 8.47 -5.37 10.80
N GLY A 86 8.24 -4.30 10.03
CA GLY A 86 6.90 -3.87 9.68
C GLY A 86 6.58 -4.27 8.24
N ALA A 87 5.29 -4.34 7.92
CA ALA A 87 4.81 -4.60 6.59
C ALA A 87 3.72 -3.61 6.21
N PHE A 88 3.85 -2.97 5.04
CA PHE A 88 2.73 -2.27 4.40
C PHE A 88 2.03 -3.21 3.44
N TYR A 89 0.70 -3.28 3.53
CA TYR A 89 -0.09 -4.02 2.57
C TYR A 89 -1.47 -3.42 2.34
N THR A 90 -2.03 -3.69 1.17
CA THR A 90 -3.40 -3.30 0.83
C THR A 90 -4.37 -4.43 1.10
N LEU A 91 -5.50 -4.09 1.72
CA LEU A 91 -6.61 -5.01 1.88
C LEU A 91 -7.47 -4.99 0.61
N PRO A 92 -7.91 -6.14 0.07
CA PRO A 92 -8.97 -6.13 -0.93
C PRO A 92 -10.19 -5.43 -0.32
N PHE A 93 -10.85 -4.56 -1.09
CA PHE A 93 -12.08 -3.88 -0.67
C PHE A 93 -13.19 -4.91 -0.47
N THR A 94 -13.25 -5.52 0.72
CA THR A 94 -14.23 -6.56 1.08
C THR A 94 -15.49 -6.00 1.71
N PHE A 95 -15.59 -4.67 1.86
CA PHE A 95 -16.87 -4.07 2.19
C PHE A 95 -17.77 -4.17 0.95
N SER A 96 -18.54 -5.26 0.89
CA SER A 96 -19.81 -5.25 0.16
C SER A 96 -20.48 -3.94 0.51
N LYS A 97 -20.76 -3.08 -0.49
CA LYS A 97 -21.52 -1.84 -0.31
C LYS A 97 -22.63 -2.15 0.68
N ILE A 98 -22.55 -1.62 1.90
CA ILE A 98 -23.66 -1.73 2.84
C ILE A 98 -24.75 -0.94 2.16
N ARG A 99 -25.72 -1.66 1.57
CA ARG A 99 -26.95 -1.06 1.10
C ARG A 99 -27.66 -0.61 2.35
N ILE A 100 -27.66 0.71 2.58
CA ILE A 100 -28.60 1.33 3.48
C ILE A 100 -29.87 1.48 2.64
N ASP A 101 -30.70 0.45 2.70
CA ASP A 101 -32.08 0.50 2.21
C ASP A 101 -32.97 1.18 3.27
#